data_AF-A0A7Y1Y7B4-F1
#
_entry.id   AF-A0A7Y1Y7B4-F1
#
_cell.length_a   1.000
_cell.length_b   1.000
_cell.length_c   1.000
_cell.angle_alpha   90.00
_cell.angle_beta   90.00
_cell.angle_gamma   90.00
#
_symmetry.space_group_name_H-M   'P 1'
#
loop_
_entity.id
_entity.type
_entity.pdbx_description
1 polymer ?
#
loop_
_entity_poly.entity_id
_entity_poly.type
_entity_poly.pdbx_seq_one_letter_code
_entity_poly.pdbx_strand_id
1 'polypeptide(L)'
;MISFLGRRLLGSFVTLVLFVTALFFLVNILIPGDWTSQFIMTGEGREALRESLGIDRPLGEQFWTWISSVASLDLGTSFGGDPVWTAVRQAMATTLFVFVAATVVSFPLGYWMGRAMAWNEKRWLTIPNTAVAVLFFTAFPPAIAFLVGRGITNLLSPQTLRDLVSLDSDIWSFVDSGGRFRPPPVTMEGLDGNPTPPQVLWRMLLIAGGLVVLVILLRTALRALTGLRMTPGLTAAVLAVGSVVGWRLAGFSSQAFDIAYSMSILIGGLVLLTYGEILLVTEAAMFDTRDEDFILTARAKGLSERAVRDRHSARAALLPVLSRLVVSVPYFLTGLVILEYVFEVQGGLGWLIFRAINLQDTPLVVGSMVIVGVMTLVLRLALEVAIAALDPRVRLNTGEAP
;
A
#
# COMPACT_ATOMS: atom_id res chain seq x y z
N MET A 1 -19.40 -22.02 5.82
CA MET A 1 -18.72 -20.74 6.14
C MET A 1 -17.69 -20.93 7.25
N ILE A 2 -18.09 -21.44 8.42
CA ILE A 2 -17.19 -21.64 9.58
C ILE A 2 -16.05 -22.61 9.25
N SER A 3 -16.34 -23.75 8.62
CA SER A 3 -15.31 -24.73 8.21
C SER A 3 -14.29 -24.16 7.21
N PHE A 4 -14.76 -23.38 6.23
CA PHE A 4 -13.91 -22.67 5.27
C PHE A 4 -13.01 -21.65 5.98
N LEU A 5 -13.57 -20.81 6.85
CA LEU A 5 -12.82 -19.79 7.57
C LEU A 5 -11.81 -20.42 8.53
N GLY A 6 -12.17 -21.51 9.21
CA GLY A 6 -11.26 -22.26 10.07
C GLY A 6 -10.05 -22.82 9.32
N ARG A 7 -10.26 -23.42 8.14
CA ARG A 7 -9.16 -23.92 7.29
C ARG A 7 -8.24 -22.79 6.81
N ARG A 8 -8.79 -21.64 6.41
CA ARG A 8 -8.00 -20.48 5.98
C ARG A 8 -7.23 -19.86 7.14
N LEU A 9 -7.86 -19.69 8.30
CA LEU A 9 -7.19 -19.21 9.52
C LEU A 9 -6.05 -20.13 9.94
N LEU A 10 -6.28 -21.45 9.93
CA LEU A 10 -5.24 -22.43 10.23
C LEU A 10 -4.09 -22.35 9.22
N GLY A 11 -4.40 -22.27 7.92
CA GLY A 11 -3.38 -22.12 6.88
C GLY A 11 -2.56 -20.84 7.03
N SER A 12 -3.21 -19.70 7.30
CA SER A 12 -2.54 -18.43 7.57
C SER A 12 -1.70 -18.48 8.85
N PHE A 13 -2.19 -19.14 9.90
CA PHE A 13 -1.45 -19.32 11.14
C PHE A 13 -0.20 -20.18 10.94
N VAL A 14 -0.32 -21.32 10.25
CA VAL A 14 0.84 -22.17 9.90
C VAL A 14 1.84 -21.40 9.04
N THR A 15 1.35 -20.64 8.05
CA THR A 15 2.21 -19.79 7.21
C THR A 15 2.93 -18.72 8.04
N LEU A 16 2.25 -18.10 9.00
CA LEU A 16 2.86 -17.12 9.91
C LEU A 16 3.96 -17.77 10.75
N VAL A 17 3.69 -18.91 11.38
CA VAL A 17 4.67 -19.64 12.20
C VAL A 17 5.88 -20.03 11.36
N LEU A 18 5.67 -20.54 10.14
CA LEU A 18 6.75 -20.88 9.22
C LEU A 18 7.55 -19.64 8.81
N PHE A 19 6.88 -18.53 8.49
CA PHE A 19 7.53 -17.28 8.11
C PHE A 19 8.37 -16.70 9.25
N VAL A 20 7.80 -16.60 10.45
CA VAL A 20 8.44 -16.13 11.68
C VAL A 20 9.64 -17.04 12.00
N THR A 21 9.45 -18.36 11.98
CA THR A 21 10.56 -19.33 12.18
C THR A 21 11.66 -19.15 11.13
N ALA A 22 11.31 -19.08 9.85
CA ALA A 22 12.27 -18.86 8.77
C ALA A 22 13.02 -17.55 8.95
N LEU A 23 12.34 -16.48 9.37
CA LEU A 23 12.94 -15.17 9.61
C LEU A 23 13.98 -15.23 10.74
N PHE A 24 13.67 -15.90 11.85
CA PHE A 24 14.63 -16.12 12.94
C PHE A 24 15.90 -16.81 12.44
N PHE A 25 15.76 -17.94 11.73
CA PHE A 25 16.93 -18.65 11.21
C PHE A 25 17.66 -17.86 10.14
N LEU A 26 16.93 -17.16 9.26
CA LEU A 26 17.52 -16.34 8.20
C LEU A 26 18.40 -15.23 8.80
N VAL A 27 17.93 -14.55 9.84
CA VAL A 27 18.71 -13.50 10.54
C VAL A 27 19.95 -14.09 11.20
N ASN A 28 19.80 -15.22 11.89
CA ASN A 28 20.93 -15.91 12.55
C ASN A 28 21.96 -16.47 11.55
N ILE A 29 21.54 -16.83 10.33
CA ILE A 29 22.44 -17.33 9.27
C ILE A 29 23.09 -16.17 8.50
N LEU A 30 22.34 -15.11 8.17
CA LEU A 30 22.83 -13.96 7.40
C LEU A 30 23.75 -13.04 8.21
N ILE A 31 23.56 -13.01 9.53
CA ILE A 31 24.43 -12.29 10.46
C ILE A 31 25.18 -13.35 11.28
N PRO A 32 26.15 -14.07 10.69
CA PRO A 32 26.90 -15.08 11.41
C PRO A 32 27.80 -14.38 12.45
N GLY A 33 27.41 -14.46 13.71
CA GLY A 33 28.17 -13.90 14.83
C GLY A 33 27.32 -13.09 15.80
N ASP A 34 28.01 -12.51 16.78
CA ASP A 34 27.40 -11.62 17.76
C ASP A 34 27.16 -10.24 17.14
N TRP A 35 25.89 -9.93 16.87
CA TRP A 35 25.40 -8.69 16.28
C TRP A 35 25.84 -7.43 17.04
N THR A 36 26.27 -7.55 18.30
CA THR A 36 26.92 -6.42 18.98
C THR A 36 28.26 -6.01 18.32
N SER A 37 28.82 -6.80 17.38
CA SER A 37 30.06 -6.51 16.61
C SER A 37 29.96 -5.26 15.75
N GLN A 38 28.75 -4.81 15.51
CA GLN A 38 28.45 -3.62 14.72
C GLN A 38 28.64 -2.34 15.52
N PHE A 39 28.60 -2.41 16.85
CA PHE A 39 28.79 -1.23 17.68
C PHE A 39 30.26 -0.95 17.96
N ILE A 40 30.63 0.33 17.87
CA ILE A 40 31.93 0.86 18.27
C ILE A 40 31.95 0.97 19.80
N MET A 41 31.90 -0.17 20.49
CA MET A 41 31.96 -0.27 21.96
C MET A 41 33.06 -1.23 22.40
N THR A 42 33.71 -0.92 23.54
CA THR A 42 34.81 -1.71 24.11
C THR A 42 34.30 -2.83 25.03
N GLY A 43 35.17 -3.81 25.31
CA GLY A 43 34.88 -5.15 25.88
C GLY A 43 33.79 -5.23 26.95
N GLU A 44 33.88 -4.49 28.05
CA GLU A 44 32.90 -4.58 29.15
C GLU A 44 31.48 -4.13 28.76
N GLY A 45 31.35 -3.03 28.02
CA GLY A 45 30.04 -2.56 27.56
C GLY A 45 29.40 -3.49 26.53
N ARG A 46 30.25 -4.14 25.73
CA ARG A 46 29.83 -5.15 24.76
C ARG A 46 29.35 -6.44 25.43
N GLU A 47 30.09 -6.94 26.41
CA GLU A 47 29.73 -8.15 27.15
C GLU A 47 28.41 -7.96 27.93
N ALA A 48 28.23 -6.80 28.57
CA ALA A 48 26.95 -6.45 29.21
C ALA A 48 25.79 -6.41 28.20
N LEU A 49 26.02 -5.88 26.99
CA LEU A 49 25.01 -5.88 25.94
C LEU A 49 24.71 -7.30 25.43
N ARG A 50 25.73 -8.14 25.23
CA ARG A 50 25.57 -9.55 24.84
C ARG A 50 24.73 -10.35 25.83
N GLU A 51 25.00 -10.16 27.12
CA GLU A 51 24.27 -10.83 28.20
C GLU A 51 22.81 -10.37 28.23
N SER A 52 22.56 -9.06 28.11
CA SER A 52 21.21 -8.49 28.09
C SER A 52 20.37 -8.96 26.89
N LEU A 53 21.03 -9.20 25.76
CA LEU A 53 20.40 -9.66 24.52
C LEU A 53 20.26 -11.20 24.46
N GLY A 54 20.78 -11.93 25.45
CA GLY A 54 20.67 -13.38 25.53
C GLY A 54 21.40 -14.14 24.42
N ILE A 55 22.40 -13.51 23.79
CA ILE A 55 23.13 -14.03 22.62
C ILE A 55 23.89 -15.31 22.97
N ASP A 56 24.31 -15.44 24.23
CA ASP A 56 25.12 -16.56 24.70
C ASP A 56 24.29 -17.82 25.05
N ARG A 57 22.94 -17.73 24.98
CA ARG A 57 22.06 -18.88 25.25
C ARG A 57 22.04 -19.87 24.08
N PRO A 58 21.75 -21.16 24.30
CA PRO A 58 21.55 -22.12 23.22
C PRO A 58 20.49 -21.64 22.21
N LEU A 59 20.70 -21.93 20.91
CA LEU A 59 19.79 -21.48 19.83
C LEU A 59 18.33 -21.87 20.06
N GLY A 60 18.07 -23.02 20.70
CA GLY A 60 16.70 -23.45 21.04
C GLY A 60 16.01 -22.53 22.05
N GLU A 61 16.75 -22.04 23.06
CA GLU A 61 16.21 -21.10 24.05
C GLU A 61 15.99 -19.72 23.43
N GLN A 62 16.89 -19.27 22.57
CA GLN A 62 16.75 -18.02 21.82
C GLN A 62 15.49 -18.06 20.94
N PHE A 63 15.30 -19.17 20.21
CA PHE A 63 14.12 -19.37 19.37
C PHE A 63 12.83 -19.33 20.19
N TRP A 64 12.76 -20.08 21.29
CA TRP A 64 11.55 -20.13 22.12
C TRP A 64 11.23 -18.78 22.77
N THR A 65 12.26 -18.08 23.27
CA THR A 65 12.13 -16.73 23.80
C THR A 65 11.58 -15.79 22.72
N TRP A 66 12.17 -15.79 21.53
CA TRP A 66 11.75 -14.94 20.43
C TRP A 66 10.31 -15.21 19.98
N ILE A 67 9.92 -16.48 19.81
CA ILE A 67 8.53 -16.86 19.49
C ILE A 67 7.57 -16.36 20.56
N SER A 68 7.92 -16.50 21.84
CA SER A 68 7.09 -16.04 22.95
C SER A 68 6.93 -14.51 22.96
N SER A 69 8.02 -13.77 22.70
CA SER A 69 8.02 -12.30 22.60
C SER A 69 7.17 -11.81 21.42
N VAL A 70 7.32 -12.44 20.25
CA VAL A 70 6.47 -12.15 19.08
C VAL A 70 4.99 -12.42 19.39
N ALA A 71 4.69 -13.53 20.08
CA ALA A 71 3.32 -13.86 20.48
C ALA A 71 2.73 -12.86 21.49
N SER A 72 3.54 -12.26 22.36
CA SER A 72 3.12 -11.21 23.29
C SER A 72 3.14 -9.79 22.68
N LEU A 73 3.43 -9.66 21.37
CA LEU A 73 3.65 -8.38 20.68
C LEU A 73 4.80 -7.55 21.27
N ASP A 74 5.70 -8.18 22.01
CA ASP A 74 6.94 -7.58 22.46
C ASP A 74 8.00 -7.81 21.38
N LEU A 75 8.15 -6.82 20.50
CA LEU A 75 9.12 -6.85 19.41
C LEU A 75 10.52 -6.40 19.86
N GLY A 76 10.71 -6.19 21.16
CA GLY A 76 11.94 -5.66 21.74
C GLY A 76 12.10 -4.15 21.57
N THR A 77 13.29 -3.69 21.89
CA THR A 77 13.70 -2.29 21.83
C THR A 77 14.68 -2.07 20.69
N SER A 78 14.52 -0.95 20.00
CA SER A 78 15.47 -0.46 19.01
C SER A 78 16.80 -0.16 19.68
N PHE A 79 17.86 -0.10 18.89
CA PHE A 79 19.17 0.34 19.40
C PHE A 79 19.20 1.82 19.78
N GLY A 80 18.22 2.59 19.31
CA GLY A 80 17.97 3.95 19.79
C GLY A 80 17.30 4.02 21.16
N GLY A 81 16.87 2.89 21.74
CA GLY A 81 16.20 2.80 23.05
C GLY A 81 14.67 2.82 22.98
N ASP A 82 14.10 3.02 21.79
CA ASP A 82 12.65 3.08 21.61
C ASP A 82 12.00 1.70 21.45
N PRO A 83 10.81 1.44 22.02
CA PRO A 83 10.08 0.21 21.75
C PRO A 83 9.72 0.05 20.27
N VAL A 84 10.10 -1.08 19.67
CA VAL A 84 9.89 -1.35 18.23
C VAL A 84 8.41 -1.29 17.87
N TRP A 85 7.54 -1.84 18.72
CA TRP A 85 6.09 -1.81 18.51
C TRP A 85 5.54 -0.38 18.30
N THR A 86 6.06 0.60 19.03
CA THR A 86 5.59 1.99 18.94
C THR A 86 5.92 2.63 17.60
N ALA A 87 7.12 2.36 17.07
CA ALA A 87 7.53 2.84 15.76
C ALA A 87 6.76 2.12 14.64
N VAL A 88 6.63 0.80 14.76
CA VAL A 88 6.02 -0.05 13.74
C VAL A 88 4.51 0.18 13.63
N ARG A 89 3.76 0.29 14.74
CA ARG A 89 2.30 0.53 14.69
C ARG A 89 1.93 1.83 13.98
N GLN A 90 2.77 2.86 14.09
CA GLN A 90 2.58 4.12 13.39
C GLN A 90 2.85 3.95 11.90
N ALA A 91 3.90 3.19 11.58
CA ALA A 91 4.30 2.94 10.20
C ALA A 91 3.30 2.09 9.42
N MET A 92 2.69 1.10 10.07
CA MET A 92 1.65 0.24 9.50
C MET A 92 0.48 1.03 8.91
N ALA A 93 0.07 2.11 9.57
CA ALA A 93 -1.08 2.92 9.16
C ALA A 93 -0.86 3.57 7.79
N THR A 94 0.33 4.12 7.59
CA THR A 94 0.72 4.76 6.33
C THR A 94 0.79 3.75 5.20
N THR A 95 1.45 2.61 5.41
CA THR A 95 1.56 1.55 4.41
C THR A 95 0.21 0.98 4.04
N LEU A 96 -0.65 0.75 5.04
CA LEU A 96 -2.02 0.29 4.81
C LEU A 96 -2.84 1.32 4.03
N PHE A 97 -2.71 2.61 4.37
CA PHE A 97 -3.39 3.68 3.65
C PHE A 97 -2.97 3.71 2.18
N VAL A 98 -1.67 3.69 1.89
CA VAL A 98 -1.16 3.70 0.50
C VAL A 98 -1.62 2.46 -0.25
N PHE A 99 -1.52 1.27 0.36
CA PHE A 99 -1.97 0.02 -0.23
C PHE A 99 -3.47 0.07 -0.60
N VAL A 100 -4.32 0.47 0.35
CA VAL A 100 -5.77 0.54 0.14
C VAL A 100 -6.12 1.61 -0.90
N ALA A 101 -5.55 2.80 -0.79
CA ALA A 101 -5.80 3.90 -1.72
C ALA A 101 -5.41 3.53 -3.16
N ALA A 102 -4.22 2.94 -3.35
CA ALA A 102 -3.79 2.48 -4.66
C ALA A 102 -4.69 1.36 -5.20
N THR A 103 -5.04 0.37 -4.38
CA THR A 103 -5.92 -0.75 -4.78
C THR A 103 -7.31 -0.26 -5.20
N VAL A 104 -7.90 0.66 -4.44
CA VAL A 104 -9.23 1.23 -4.72
C VAL A 104 -9.25 2.00 -6.04
N VAL A 105 -8.14 2.62 -6.44
CA VAL A 105 -8.04 3.36 -7.71
C VAL A 105 -7.66 2.43 -8.86
N SER A 106 -6.65 1.58 -8.67
CA SER A 106 -6.10 0.76 -9.74
C SER A 106 -7.06 -0.35 -10.18
N PHE A 107 -7.82 -0.94 -9.25
CA PHE A 107 -8.73 -2.03 -9.60
C PHE A 107 -9.86 -1.60 -10.53
N PRO A 108 -10.67 -0.57 -10.23
CA PRO A 108 -11.69 -0.11 -11.16
C PRO A 108 -11.10 0.38 -12.48
N LEU A 109 -9.96 1.07 -12.43
CA LEU A 109 -9.30 1.61 -13.62
C LEU A 109 -8.80 0.50 -14.55
N GLY A 110 -8.07 -0.48 -14.00
CA GLY A 110 -7.53 -1.62 -14.73
C GLY A 110 -8.63 -2.52 -15.28
N TYR A 111 -9.63 -2.82 -14.46
CA TYR A 111 -10.80 -3.59 -14.89
C TYR A 111 -11.58 -2.87 -16.00
N TRP A 112 -11.79 -1.56 -15.87
CA TRP A 112 -12.49 -0.77 -16.88
C TRP A 112 -11.74 -0.78 -18.21
N MET A 113 -10.41 -0.57 -18.18
CA MET A 113 -9.61 -0.52 -19.39
C MET A 113 -9.43 -1.90 -20.03
N GLY A 114 -9.18 -2.95 -19.24
CA GLY A 114 -9.06 -4.33 -19.75
C GLY A 114 -10.35 -4.79 -20.43
N ARG A 115 -11.51 -4.48 -19.83
CA ARG A 115 -12.82 -4.69 -20.48
C ARG A 115 -12.98 -3.91 -21.78
N ALA A 116 -12.51 -2.66 -21.81
CA ALA A 116 -12.60 -1.83 -23.00
C ALA A 116 -11.70 -2.34 -24.13
N MET A 117 -10.52 -2.90 -23.81
CA MET A 117 -9.58 -3.45 -24.79
C MET A 117 -10.05 -4.78 -25.37
N ALA A 118 -10.48 -5.73 -24.52
CA ALA A 118 -10.91 -7.05 -24.97
C ALA A 118 -12.11 -7.02 -25.94
N TRP A 119 -12.98 -6.01 -25.82
CA TRP A 119 -14.18 -5.90 -26.64
C TRP A 119 -14.03 -4.96 -27.84
N ASN A 120 -12.87 -4.35 -28.03
CA ASN A 120 -12.67 -3.33 -29.05
C ASN A 120 -11.54 -3.78 -29.98
N GLU A 121 -11.88 -4.13 -31.23
CA GLU A 121 -10.92 -4.60 -32.25
C GLU A 121 -10.01 -3.46 -32.77
N LYS A 122 -10.11 -2.27 -32.18
CA LYS A 122 -9.33 -1.09 -32.56
C LYS A 122 -7.88 -1.21 -32.06
N ARG A 123 -7.02 -1.68 -32.95
CA ARG A 123 -5.57 -1.86 -32.75
C ARG A 123 -4.84 -0.65 -32.15
N TRP A 124 -5.31 0.58 -32.39
CA TRP A 124 -4.69 1.82 -31.87
C TRP A 124 -4.94 2.07 -30.37
N LEU A 125 -5.99 1.48 -29.78
CA LEU A 125 -6.21 1.50 -28.34
C LEU A 125 -5.54 0.31 -27.66
N THR A 126 -5.53 -0.85 -28.32
CA THR A 126 -5.01 -2.08 -27.70
C THR A 126 -3.49 -2.05 -27.56
N ILE A 127 -2.74 -1.82 -28.66
CA ILE A 127 -1.28 -1.95 -28.63
C ILE A 127 -0.60 -1.01 -27.61
N PRO A 128 -0.90 0.30 -27.57
CA PRO A 128 -0.23 1.18 -26.63
C PRO A 128 -0.58 0.85 -25.18
N ASN A 129 -1.84 0.50 -24.89
CA ASN A 129 -2.25 0.15 -23.53
C ASN A 129 -1.67 -1.20 -23.08
N THR A 130 -1.61 -2.21 -23.95
CA THR A 130 -0.92 -3.48 -23.64
C THR A 130 0.57 -3.25 -23.43
N ALA A 131 1.23 -2.43 -24.26
CA ALA A 131 2.64 -2.10 -24.09
C ALA A 131 2.90 -1.39 -22.75
N VAL A 132 2.06 -0.42 -22.40
CA VAL A 132 2.08 0.27 -21.09
C VAL A 132 1.87 -0.75 -19.97
N ALA A 133 0.84 -1.60 -20.05
CA ALA A 133 0.53 -2.58 -19.02
C ALA A 133 1.68 -3.58 -18.82
N VAL A 134 2.26 -4.11 -19.91
CA VAL A 134 3.41 -5.01 -19.86
C VAL A 134 4.63 -4.29 -19.28
N LEU A 135 4.92 -3.06 -19.72
CA LEU A 135 6.03 -2.27 -19.19
C LEU A 135 5.91 -2.11 -17.67
N PHE A 136 4.75 -1.69 -17.18
CA PHE A 136 4.54 -1.46 -15.74
C PHE A 136 4.43 -2.74 -14.92
N PHE A 137 3.91 -3.82 -15.49
CA PHE A 137 3.77 -5.10 -14.80
C PHE A 137 5.09 -5.89 -14.73
N THR A 138 5.86 -5.91 -15.82
CA THR A 138 7.08 -6.72 -15.93
C THR A 138 8.33 -6.00 -15.48
N ALA A 139 8.33 -4.67 -15.49
CA ALA A 139 9.50 -3.93 -15.05
C ALA A 139 9.68 -4.10 -13.55
N PHE A 140 10.94 -4.19 -13.12
CA PHE A 140 11.31 -4.18 -11.71
C PHE A 140 10.65 -2.96 -11.04
N PRO A 141 9.66 -3.15 -10.14
CA PRO A 141 8.85 -2.04 -9.63
C PRO A 141 9.69 -0.87 -9.07
N PRO A 142 10.83 -1.12 -8.38
CA PRO A 142 11.70 -0.03 -7.94
C PRO A 142 12.36 0.75 -9.08
N ALA A 143 12.72 0.13 -10.20
CA ALA A 143 13.35 0.83 -11.32
C ALA A 143 12.37 1.77 -12.04
N ILE A 144 11.13 1.32 -12.27
CA ILE A 144 10.12 2.18 -12.90
C ILE A 144 9.59 3.22 -11.94
N ALA A 145 9.37 2.89 -10.68
CA ALA A 145 9.02 3.89 -9.69
C ALA A 145 10.14 4.92 -9.51
N PHE A 146 11.41 4.52 -9.59
CA PHE A 146 12.52 5.46 -9.63
C PHE A 146 12.49 6.34 -10.89
N LEU A 147 12.27 5.78 -12.09
CA LEU A 147 12.22 6.55 -13.34
C LEU A 147 10.99 7.46 -13.44
N VAL A 148 9.82 6.96 -13.06
CA VAL A 148 8.56 7.71 -13.00
C VAL A 148 8.63 8.73 -11.88
N GLY A 149 9.15 8.35 -10.72
CA GLY A 149 9.34 9.24 -9.60
C GLY A 149 10.27 10.38 -9.96
N ARG A 150 11.49 10.06 -10.38
CA ARG A 150 12.48 11.04 -10.80
C ARG A 150 12.03 11.82 -12.04
N GLY A 151 11.34 11.18 -12.97
CA GLY A 151 10.76 11.80 -14.16
C GLY A 151 9.66 12.80 -13.79
N ILE A 152 8.66 12.39 -13.01
CA ILE A 152 7.56 13.24 -12.51
C ILE A 152 8.11 14.34 -11.61
N THR A 153 9.03 14.06 -10.68
CA THR A 153 9.62 15.10 -9.82
C THR A 153 10.48 16.07 -10.62
N ASN A 154 11.10 15.65 -11.73
CA ASN A 154 11.84 16.54 -12.62
C ASN A 154 10.89 17.35 -13.52
N LEU A 155 9.83 16.74 -14.07
CA LEU A 155 8.79 17.38 -14.89
C LEU A 155 7.94 18.37 -14.09
N LEU A 156 7.57 17.99 -12.85
CA LEU A 156 6.86 18.80 -11.87
C LEU A 156 7.83 19.46 -10.89
N SER A 157 9.12 19.58 -11.24
CA SER A 157 10.05 20.26 -10.35
C SER A 157 9.58 21.70 -10.21
N PRO A 158 9.64 22.30 -9.02
CA PRO A 158 9.21 23.68 -8.85
C PRO A 158 10.05 24.67 -9.66
N GLN A 159 11.22 24.27 -10.18
CA GLN A 159 11.97 25.04 -11.16
C GLN A 159 11.33 24.93 -12.55
N THR A 160 11.03 23.72 -13.03
CA THR A 160 10.33 23.50 -14.32
C THR A 160 8.91 24.08 -14.34
N LEU A 161 8.18 24.03 -13.21
CA LEU A 161 6.87 24.67 -13.08
C LEU A 161 6.96 26.20 -12.97
N ARG A 162 8.02 26.74 -12.35
CA ARG A 162 8.35 28.19 -12.39
C ARG A 162 8.69 28.65 -13.81
N ASP A 163 9.38 27.81 -14.57
CA ASP A 163 9.74 28.08 -15.97
C ASP A 163 8.53 27.99 -16.90
N LEU A 164 7.56 27.11 -16.62
CA LEU A 164 6.34 26.94 -17.41
C LEU A 164 5.25 27.97 -17.09
N VAL A 165 5.18 28.44 -15.83
CA VAL A 165 4.17 29.36 -15.34
C VAL A 165 4.90 30.49 -14.63
N SER A 166 5.08 31.61 -15.33
CA SER A 166 5.75 32.83 -14.87
C SER A 166 4.96 33.52 -13.73
N LEU A 167 4.90 32.89 -12.56
CA LEU A 167 4.26 33.42 -11.35
C LEU A 167 5.31 33.71 -10.29
N ASP A 168 5.26 34.95 -9.80
CA ASP A 168 6.27 35.52 -8.93
C ASP A 168 6.23 34.96 -7.48
N SER A 169 7.45 34.76 -7.02
CA SER A 169 8.11 34.35 -5.77
C SER A 169 7.51 34.47 -4.35
N ASP A 170 6.23 34.16 -4.07
CA ASP A 170 5.79 33.98 -2.65
C ASP A 170 5.02 32.69 -2.31
N ILE A 171 4.56 31.94 -3.32
CA ILE A 171 3.76 30.72 -3.09
C ILE A 171 4.66 29.49 -2.85
N TRP A 172 5.93 29.54 -3.24
CA TRP A 172 6.84 28.38 -3.32
C TRP A 172 7.90 28.28 -2.20
N SER A 173 7.67 28.91 -1.05
CA SER A 173 8.62 28.95 0.09
C SER A 173 8.98 27.57 0.69
N PHE A 174 8.23 26.53 0.32
CA PHE A 174 8.40 25.14 0.69
C PHE A 174 9.36 24.36 -0.23
N VAL A 175 10.08 25.03 -1.14
CA VAL A 175 11.06 24.41 -2.05
C VAL A 175 12.43 25.03 -1.82
N ASP A 176 13.45 24.19 -1.64
CA ASP A 176 14.83 24.62 -1.47
C ASP A 176 15.48 25.09 -2.78
N SER A 177 16.69 25.65 -2.66
CA SER A 177 17.47 26.14 -3.80
C SER A 177 17.94 25.02 -4.75
N GLY A 178 17.87 23.76 -4.34
CA GLY A 178 18.17 22.58 -5.14
C GLY A 178 16.96 21.98 -5.86
N GLY A 179 15.79 22.63 -5.79
CA GLY A 179 14.55 22.16 -6.41
C GLY A 179 13.91 20.98 -5.67
N ARG A 180 14.40 20.66 -4.46
CA ARG A 180 13.77 19.68 -3.57
C ARG A 180 12.78 20.41 -2.68
N PHE A 181 11.67 19.77 -2.35
CA PHE A 181 10.80 20.27 -1.29
C PHE A 181 11.62 20.37 -0.01
N ARG A 182 11.56 21.48 0.72
CA ARG A 182 12.22 21.63 2.02
C ARG A 182 11.56 20.60 2.95
N PRO A 183 12.22 19.49 3.31
CA PRO A 183 11.64 18.60 4.29
C PRO A 183 11.51 19.41 5.60
N PRO A 184 10.37 19.38 6.29
CA PRO A 184 10.32 19.88 7.66
C PRO A 184 11.42 19.17 8.46
N PRO A 185 12.11 19.86 9.39
CA PRO A 185 13.23 19.30 10.11
C PRO A 185 12.88 17.92 10.68
N VAL A 186 13.67 16.93 10.26
CA VAL A 186 13.51 15.52 10.62
C VAL A 186 13.83 15.38 12.09
N THR A 187 12.81 15.34 12.92
CA THR A 187 12.93 15.05 14.34
C THR A 187 12.30 13.68 14.57
N MET A 188 13.14 12.66 14.84
CA MET A 188 12.70 11.33 15.28
C MET A 188 12.02 11.38 16.65
N GLU A 189 12.21 12.48 17.35
CA GLU A 189 11.53 12.82 18.58
C GLU A 189 11.33 14.33 18.52
N GLY A 190 10.11 14.81 18.77
CA GLY A 190 9.77 16.23 18.75
C GLY A 190 10.54 17.01 19.82
N LEU A 191 11.82 17.27 19.55
CA LEU A 191 12.69 18.17 20.32
C LEU A 191 12.12 19.60 20.35
N ASP A 192 11.14 19.89 19.47
CA ASP A 192 10.42 21.17 19.38
C ASP A 192 8.88 21.06 19.62
N GLY A 193 8.36 19.89 20.01
CA GLY A 193 6.90 19.69 20.20
C GLY A 193 6.05 19.59 18.92
N ASN A 194 6.68 19.48 17.74
CA ASN A 194 5.98 19.31 16.46
C ASN A 194 5.51 17.85 16.23
N PRO A 195 4.33 17.65 15.60
CA PRO A 195 3.82 16.31 15.32
C PRO A 195 4.66 15.59 14.26
N THR A 196 4.89 14.29 14.46
CA THR A 196 5.62 13.46 13.49
C THR A 196 4.83 13.28 12.18
N PRO A 197 5.47 12.99 11.03
CA PRO A 197 4.75 12.78 9.76
C PRO A 197 3.59 11.75 9.85
N PRO A 198 3.75 10.59 10.52
CA PRO A 198 2.62 9.69 10.78
C PRO A 198 1.47 10.35 11.56
N GLN A 199 1.77 11.16 12.58
CA GLN A 199 0.75 11.86 13.36
C GLN A 199 0.02 12.92 12.54
N VAL A 200 0.73 13.65 11.69
CA VAL A 200 0.13 14.61 10.75
C VAL A 200 -0.78 13.87 9.77
N LEU A 201 -0.33 12.75 9.20
CA LEU A 201 -1.15 11.92 8.31
C LEU A 201 -2.44 11.47 9.01
N TRP A 202 -2.37 10.98 10.24
CA TRP A 202 -3.55 10.61 11.01
C TRP A 202 -4.53 11.78 11.20
N ARG A 203 -4.03 12.98 11.50
CA ARG A 203 -4.86 14.19 11.61
C ARG A 203 -5.48 14.55 10.26
N MET A 204 -4.74 14.43 9.15
CA MET A 204 -5.28 14.63 7.81
C MET A 204 -6.41 13.64 7.50
N LEU A 205 -6.25 12.36 7.84
CA LEU A 205 -7.26 11.32 7.64
C LEU A 205 -8.52 11.57 8.48
N LEU A 206 -8.37 12.03 9.73
CA LEU A 206 -9.50 12.39 10.58
C LEU A 206 -10.28 13.59 10.03
N ILE A 207 -9.58 14.63 9.56
CA ILE A 207 -10.20 15.79 8.92
C ILE A 207 -10.92 15.37 7.64
N ALA A 208 -10.25 14.60 6.78
CA ALA A 208 -10.83 14.11 5.53
C ALA A 208 -12.07 13.23 5.79
N GLY A 209 -11.98 12.30 6.75
CA GLY A 209 -13.10 11.44 7.16
C GLY A 209 -14.29 12.24 7.72
N GLY A 210 -14.01 13.20 8.61
CA GLY A 210 -15.02 14.12 9.14
C GLY A 210 -15.71 14.93 8.04
N LEU A 211 -14.93 15.44 7.07
CA LEU A 211 -15.46 16.14 5.90
C LEU A 211 -16.30 15.25 4.99
N VAL A 212 -15.91 14.00 4.76
CA VAL A 212 -16.71 13.05 3.98
C VAL A 212 -18.07 12.83 4.65
N VAL A 213 -18.09 12.58 5.96
CA VAL A 213 -19.34 12.44 6.72
C VAL A 213 -20.18 13.73 6.64
N LEU A 214 -19.56 14.89 6.85
CA LEU A 214 -20.23 16.18 6.76
C LEU A 214 -20.83 16.42 5.38
N VAL A 215 -20.10 16.10 4.30
CA VAL A 215 -20.57 16.25 2.92
C VAL A 215 -21.71 15.27 2.61
N ILE A 216 -21.67 14.04 3.14
CA ILE A 216 -22.78 13.08 3.01
C ILE A 216 -24.02 13.61 3.72
N LEU A 217 -23.89 14.12 4.94
CA LEU A 217 -24.98 14.74 5.70
C LEU A 217 -25.53 15.99 5.00
N LEU A 218 -24.65 16.86 4.51
CA LEU A 218 -25.02 18.05 3.75
C LEU A 218 -25.76 17.67 2.47
N ARG A 219 -25.27 16.67 1.74
CA ARG A 219 -25.91 16.19 0.50
C ARG A 219 -27.28 15.58 0.76
N THR A 220 -27.43 14.81 1.83
CA THR A 220 -28.72 14.22 2.23
C THR A 220 -29.71 15.29 2.69
N ALA A 221 -29.28 16.26 3.48
CA ALA A 221 -30.08 17.41 3.92
C ALA A 221 -30.49 18.32 2.75
N LEU A 222 -29.56 18.71 1.87
CA LEU A 222 -29.85 19.51 0.67
C LEU A 222 -30.89 18.81 -0.21
N ARG A 223 -30.72 17.49 -0.42
CA ARG A 223 -31.67 16.71 -1.21
C ARG A 223 -33.05 16.66 -0.55
N ALA A 224 -33.13 16.62 0.77
CA ALA A 224 -34.38 16.59 1.52
C ALA A 224 -35.10 17.95 1.56
N LEU A 225 -34.35 19.05 1.68
CA LEU A 225 -34.91 20.40 1.87
C LEU A 225 -35.15 21.15 0.55
N THR A 226 -34.22 21.09 -0.40
CA THR A 226 -34.25 21.91 -1.63
C THR A 226 -34.37 21.07 -2.90
N GLY A 227 -34.31 19.74 -2.79
CA GLY A 227 -34.32 18.82 -3.95
C GLY A 227 -33.05 18.87 -4.80
N LEU A 228 -32.08 19.75 -4.47
CA LEU A 228 -30.84 19.90 -5.22
C LEU A 228 -29.93 18.68 -5.05
N ARG A 229 -29.35 18.23 -6.16
CA ARG A 229 -28.36 17.15 -6.18
C ARG A 229 -26.98 17.74 -6.38
N MET A 230 -26.09 17.55 -5.41
CA MET A 230 -24.67 17.85 -5.58
C MET A 230 -24.08 16.93 -6.66
N THR A 231 -23.43 17.53 -7.66
CA THR A 231 -22.69 16.78 -8.67
C THR A 231 -21.41 16.18 -8.07
N PRO A 232 -20.85 15.10 -8.65
CA PRO A 232 -19.60 14.51 -8.16
C PRO A 232 -18.44 15.51 -8.13
N GLY A 233 -18.35 16.39 -9.15
CA GLY A 233 -17.32 17.42 -9.22
C GLY A 233 -17.43 18.45 -8.11
N LEU A 234 -18.64 18.91 -7.79
CA LEU A 234 -18.88 19.82 -6.67
C LEU A 234 -18.52 19.15 -5.34
N THR A 235 -18.87 17.87 -5.18
CA THR A 235 -18.56 17.08 -3.98
C THR A 235 -17.05 16.99 -3.78
N ALA A 236 -16.30 16.67 -4.85
CA ALA A 236 -14.84 16.62 -4.82
C ALA A 236 -14.21 17.99 -4.50
N ALA A 237 -14.74 19.07 -5.11
CA ALA A 237 -14.26 20.43 -4.84
C ALA A 237 -14.47 20.83 -3.37
N VAL A 238 -15.64 20.53 -2.79
CA VAL A 238 -15.93 20.81 -1.37
C VAL A 238 -15.00 20.02 -0.46
N LEU A 239 -14.74 18.75 -0.76
CA LEU A 239 -13.80 17.93 0.02
C LEU A 239 -12.36 18.46 -0.07
N ALA A 240 -11.91 18.86 -1.27
CA ALA A 240 -10.57 19.39 -1.47
C ALA A 240 -10.37 20.73 -0.74
N VAL A 241 -11.28 21.69 -0.96
CA VAL A 241 -11.24 23.01 -0.29
C VAL A 241 -11.40 22.84 1.22
N GLY A 242 -12.34 22.01 1.67
CA GLY A 242 -12.55 21.72 3.09
C GLY A 242 -11.32 21.11 3.74
N SER A 243 -10.58 20.24 3.04
CA SER A 243 -9.36 19.62 3.57
C SER A 243 -8.25 20.66 3.75
N VAL A 244 -8.02 21.51 2.74
CA VAL A 244 -7.02 22.60 2.82
C VAL A 244 -7.36 23.58 3.94
N VAL A 245 -8.63 23.96 4.07
CA VAL A 245 -9.10 24.82 5.17
C VAL A 245 -8.91 24.11 6.51
N GLY A 246 -9.24 22.82 6.62
CA GLY A 246 -9.06 22.03 7.83
C GLY A 246 -7.60 21.96 8.28
N TRP A 247 -6.66 21.74 7.34
CA TRP A 247 -5.22 21.73 7.65
C TRP A 247 -4.72 23.10 8.11
N ARG A 248 -5.23 24.18 7.51
CA ARG A 248 -4.91 25.56 7.91
C ARG A 248 -5.42 25.88 9.31
N LEU A 249 -6.64 25.49 9.64
CA LEU A 249 -7.23 25.67 10.96
C LEU A 249 -6.48 24.87 12.04
N ALA A 250 -5.96 23.70 11.67
CA ALA A 250 -5.22 22.84 12.59
C ALA A 250 -3.72 23.18 12.70
N GLY A 251 -3.22 24.16 11.95
CA GLY A 251 -1.87 24.71 12.10
C GLY A 251 -0.73 23.85 11.52
N PHE A 252 -1.02 22.85 10.69
CA PHE A 252 -0.01 21.96 10.10
C PHE A 252 0.00 21.95 8.56
N SER A 253 -0.46 23.04 7.93
CA SER A 253 -0.68 23.08 6.48
C SER A 253 0.56 22.77 5.65
N SER A 254 1.76 23.21 6.05
CA SER A 254 2.97 22.90 5.26
C SER A 254 3.28 21.40 5.30
N GLN A 255 3.30 20.79 6.49
CA GLN A 255 3.56 19.35 6.62
C GLN A 255 2.48 18.52 5.89
N ALA A 256 1.22 18.98 5.91
CA ALA A 256 0.14 18.32 5.19
C ALA A 256 0.35 18.32 3.67
N PHE A 257 0.81 19.44 3.10
CA PHE A 257 1.09 19.51 1.66
C PHE A 257 2.27 18.63 1.27
N ASP A 258 3.34 18.59 2.06
CA ASP A 258 4.49 17.74 1.81
C ASP A 258 4.09 16.26 1.82
N ILE A 259 3.35 15.83 2.85
CA ILE A 259 2.84 14.46 2.95
C ILE A 259 1.88 14.16 1.80
N ALA A 260 0.94 15.06 1.50
CA ALA A 260 -0.01 14.85 0.40
C ALA A 260 0.69 14.68 -0.95
N TYR A 261 1.74 15.47 -1.21
CA TYR A 261 2.53 15.37 -2.44
C TYR A 261 3.26 14.03 -2.53
N SER A 262 4.04 13.65 -1.52
CA SER A 262 4.77 12.38 -1.52
C SER A 262 3.84 11.17 -1.60
N MET A 263 2.71 11.21 -0.90
CA MET A 263 1.68 10.17 -0.98
C MET A 263 1.05 10.10 -2.36
N SER A 264 0.75 11.24 -2.99
CA SER A 264 0.12 11.26 -4.32
C SER A 264 1.04 10.67 -5.38
N ILE A 265 2.34 10.96 -5.32
CA ILE A 265 3.33 10.37 -6.22
C ILE A 265 3.46 8.87 -5.98
N LEU A 266 3.59 8.44 -4.72
CA LEU A 266 3.70 7.03 -4.37
C LEU A 266 2.45 6.24 -4.79
N ILE A 267 1.26 6.75 -4.47
CA ILE A 267 -0.02 6.14 -4.87
C ILE A 267 -0.13 6.13 -6.39
N GLY A 268 0.22 7.22 -7.09
CA GLY A 268 0.22 7.26 -8.54
C GLY A 268 1.15 6.22 -9.17
N GLY A 269 2.37 6.09 -8.65
CA GLY A 269 3.33 5.07 -9.06
C GLY A 269 2.80 3.65 -8.82
N LEU A 270 2.24 3.38 -7.64
CA LEU A 270 1.66 2.08 -7.32
C LEU A 270 0.41 1.79 -8.16
N VAL A 271 -0.42 2.79 -8.46
CA VAL A 271 -1.57 2.65 -9.36
C VAL A 271 -1.11 2.24 -10.74
N LEU A 272 -0.08 2.86 -11.31
CA LEU A 272 0.45 2.49 -12.62
C LEU A 272 0.97 1.05 -12.66
N LEU A 273 1.70 0.63 -11.62
CA LEU A 273 2.23 -0.72 -11.49
C LEU A 273 1.12 -1.77 -11.37
N THR A 274 0.14 -1.53 -10.49
CA THR A 274 -0.96 -2.48 -10.23
C THR A 274 -2.02 -2.50 -11.32
N TYR A 275 -2.23 -1.36 -11.99
CA TYR A 275 -3.14 -1.23 -13.13
C TYR A 275 -2.79 -2.20 -14.27
N GLY A 276 -1.51 -2.33 -14.60
CA GLY A 276 -1.05 -3.20 -15.69
C GLY A 276 -1.43 -4.66 -15.47
N GLU A 277 -1.26 -5.16 -14.24
CA GLU A 277 -1.66 -6.51 -13.87
C GLU A 277 -3.18 -6.72 -14.04
N ILE A 278 -3.97 -5.81 -13.48
CA ILE A 278 -5.44 -5.94 -13.45
C ILE A 278 -6.01 -5.82 -14.87
N LEU A 279 -5.43 -4.94 -15.70
CA LEU A 279 -5.78 -4.79 -17.10
C LEU A 279 -5.55 -6.09 -17.87
N LEU A 280 -4.34 -6.65 -17.80
CA LEU A 280 -3.97 -7.85 -18.58
C LEU A 280 -4.81 -9.06 -18.17
N VAL A 281 -5.04 -9.23 -16.86
CA VAL A 281 -5.86 -10.32 -16.34
C VAL A 281 -7.33 -10.16 -16.75
N THR A 282 -7.86 -8.93 -16.70
CA THR A 282 -9.23 -8.65 -17.14
C THR A 282 -9.36 -8.86 -18.65
N GLU A 283 -8.38 -8.41 -19.43
CA GLU A 283 -8.35 -8.58 -20.87
C GLU A 283 -8.37 -10.07 -21.24
N ALA A 284 -7.46 -10.87 -20.68
CA ALA A 284 -7.41 -12.31 -20.90
C ALA A 284 -8.72 -13.02 -20.51
N ALA A 285 -9.27 -12.72 -19.33
CA ALA A 285 -10.53 -13.32 -18.89
C ALA A 285 -11.72 -12.92 -19.78
N MET A 286 -11.76 -11.68 -20.28
CA MET A 286 -12.78 -11.24 -21.22
C MET A 286 -12.65 -11.92 -22.59
N PHE A 287 -11.43 -12.18 -23.05
CA PHE A 287 -11.18 -12.97 -24.26
C PHE A 287 -11.70 -14.40 -24.11
N ASP A 288 -11.35 -15.10 -23.03
CA ASP A 288 -11.81 -16.47 -22.79
C ASP A 288 -13.34 -16.57 -22.71
N THR A 289 -13.98 -15.62 -22.03
CA THR A 289 -15.45 -15.63 -21.90
C THR A 289 -16.19 -15.30 -23.20
N ARG A 290 -15.54 -14.72 -24.22
CA ARG A 290 -16.21 -14.30 -25.47
C ARG A 290 -16.74 -15.50 -26.26
N ASP A 291 -16.11 -16.66 -26.11
CA ASP A 291 -16.39 -17.88 -26.87
C ASP A 291 -17.27 -18.88 -26.09
N GLU A 292 -17.78 -18.48 -24.93
CA GLU A 292 -18.65 -19.31 -24.08
C GLU A 292 -20.10 -19.40 -24.60
N ASP A 293 -20.74 -20.55 -24.38
CA ASP A 293 -22.12 -20.84 -24.85
C ASP A 293 -23.17 -19.84 -24.33
N PHE A 294 -22.97 -19.31 -23.13
CA PHE A 294 -23.89 -18.31 -22.57
C PHE A 294 -23.81 -16.96 -23.30
N ILE A 295 -22.67 -16.63 -23.92
CA ILE A 295 -22.51 -15.44 -24.76
C ILE A 295 -23.19 -15.67 -26.12
N LEU A 296 -23.03 -16.85 -26.72
CA LEU A 296 -23.75 -17.21 -27.94
C LEU A 296 -25.27 -17.13 -27.72
N THR A 297 -25.74 -17.66 -26.59
CA THR A 297 -27.15 -17.59 -26.20
C THR A 297 -27.61 -16.14 -25.99
N ALA A 298 -26.79 -15.29 -25.37
CA ALA A 298 -27.08 -13.87 -25.17
C ALA A 298 -27.22 -13.12 -26.51
N ARG A 299 -26.35 -13.42 -27.48
CA ARG A 299 -26.43 -12.88 -28.86
C ARG A 299 -27.66 -13.41 -29.60
N ALA A 300 -27.97 -14.70 -29.48
CA ALA A 300 -29.16 -15.31 -30.09
C ALA A 300 -30.47 -14.71 -29.56
N LYS A 301 -30.48 -14.24 -28.30
CA LYS A 301 -31.59 -13.46 -27.71
C LYS A 301 -31.70 -12.02 -28.22
N GLY A 302 -30.81 -11.57 -29.11
CA GLY A 302 -30.81 -10.22 -29.68
C GLY A 302 -30.28 -9.15 -28.74
N LEU A 303 -29.52 -9.50 -27.69
CA LEU A 303 -28.93 -8.51 -26.80
C LEU A 303 -27.85 -7.70 -27.54
N SER A 304 -27.84 -6.38 -27.30
CA SER A 304 -26.80 -5.51 -27.88
C SER A 304 -25.40 -5.91 -27.42
N GLU A 305 -24.38 -5.71 -28.26
CA GLU A 305 -22.97 -5.99 -27.93
C GLU A 305 -22.51 -5.32 -26.64
N ARG A 306 -23.03 -4.13 -26.31
CA ARG A 306 -22.75 -3.45 -25.04
C ARG A 306 -23.31 -4.20 -23.83
N ALA A 307 -24.54 -4.72 -23.95
CA ALA A 307 -25.15 -5.51 -22.89
C ALA A 307 -24.44 -6.86 -22.72
N VAL A 308 -24.07 -7.51 -23.82
CA VAL A 308 -23.27 -8.75 -23.81
C VAL A 308 -21.93 -8.52 -23.11
N ARG A 309 -21.20 -7.45 -23.49
CA ARG A 309 -19.94 -7.06 -22.83
C ARG A 309 -20.11 -6.77 -21.34
N ASP A 310 -20.95 -5.79 -20.99
CA ASP A 310 -20.95 -5.20 -19.65
C ASP A 310 -21.68 -6.03 -18.60
N ARG A 311 -22.69 -6.80 -19.01
CA ARG A 311 -23.55 -7.53 -18.08
C ARG A 311 -23.26 -9.03 -18.03
N HIS A 312 -22.83 -9.61 -19.15
CA HIS A 312 -22.60 -11.05 -19.25
C HIS A 312 -21.12 -11.40 -19.17
N SER A 313 -20.31 -10.93 -20.13
CA SER A 313 -18.89 -11.26 -20.19
C SER A 313 -18.09 -10.62 -19.03
N ALA A 314 -18.24 -9.31 -18.79
CA ALA A 314 -17.51 -8.62 -17.72
C ALA A 314 -17.81 -9.18 -16.33
N ARG A 315 -19.07 -9.57 -16.07
CA ARG A 315 -19.44 -10.19 -14.80
C ARG A 315 -18.79 -11.57 -14.61
N ALA A 316 -18.65 -12.34 -15.68
CA ALA A 316 -17.95 -13.62 -15.65
C ALA A 316 -16.43 -13.41 -15.46
N ALA A 317 -15.84 -12.45 -16.18
CA ALA A 317 -14.42 -12.12 -16.10
C ALA A 317 -14.00 -11.53 -14.73
N LEU A 318 -14.93 -10.94 -13.96
CA LEU A 318 -14.63 -10.40 -12.64
C LEU A 318 -14.12 -11.46 -11.65
N LEU A 319 -14.54 -12.72 -11.77
CA LEU A 319 -14.19 -13.78 -10.83
C LEU A 319 -12.68 -14.14 -10.86
N PRO A 320 -12.07 -14.40 -12.03
CA PRO A 320 -10.61 -14.52 -12.14
C PRO A 320 -9.86 -13.30 -11.63
N VAL A 321 -10.32 -12.09 -11.97
CA VAL A 321 -9.66 -10.83 -11.61
C VAL A 321 -9.65 -10.62 -10.10
N LEU A 322 -10.77 -10.88 -9.42
CA LEU A 322 -10.85 -10.84 -7.96
C LEU A 322 -9.96 -11.90 -7.32
N SER A 323 -9.94 -13.12 -7.85
CA SER A 323 -9.10 -14.20 -7.33
C SER A 323 -7.61 -13.85 -7.46
N ARG A 324 -7.24 -13.15 -8.54
CA ARG A 324 -5.87 -12.69 -8.75
C ARG A 324 -5.43 -11.68 -7.70
N LEU A 325 -6.30 -10.76 -7.28
CA LEU A 325 -5.97 -9.76 -6.25
C LEU A 325 -5.43 -10.38 -4.95
N VAL A 326 -5.99 -11.53 -4.54
CA VAL A 326 -5.54 -12.26 -3.33
C VAL A 326 -4.07 -12.66 -3.46
N VAL A 327 -3.69 -13.16 -4.64
CA VAL A 327 -2.32 -13.61 -4.92
C VAL A 327 -1.39 -12.42 -5.09
N SER A 328 -1.88 -11.27 -5.56
CA SER A 328 -1.07 -10.08 -5.79
C SER A 328 -0.72 -9.30 -4.51
N VAL A 329 -1.45 -9.47 -3.41
CA VAL A 329 -1.20 -8.72 -2.14
C VAL A 329 0.25 -8.78 -1.65
N PRO A 330 0.90 -9.95 -1.52
CA PRO A 330 2.29 -10.01 -1.07
C PRO A 330 3.26 -9.30 -2.03
N TYR A 331 3.01 -9.39 -3.35
CA TYR A 331 3.81 -8.72 -4.36
C TYR A 331 3.65 -7.20 -4.27
N PHE A 332 2.43 -6.71 -4.07
CA PHE A 332 2.15 -5.29 -3.90
C PHE A 332 2.79 -4.74 -2.64
N LEU A 333 2.72 -5.46 -1.51
CA LEU A 333 3.34 -5.02 -0.26
C LEU A 333 4.86 -5.02 -0.33
N THR A 334 5.46 -6.03 -0.97
CA THR A 334 6.92 -6.10 -1.18
C THR A 334 7.39 -4.95 -2.07
N GLY A 335 6.69 -4.69 -3.17
CA GLY A 335 6.94 -3.53 -4.03
C GLY A 335 6.80 -2.22 -3.26
N LEU A 336 5.67 -2.04 -2.57
CA LEU A 336 5.35 -0.85 -1.78
C LEU A 336 6.42 -0.55 -0.72
N VAL A 337 6.93 -1.55 -0.01
CA VAL A 337 8.01 -1.39 0.97
C VAL A 337 9.24 -0.71 0.34
N ILE A 338 9.63 -1.10 -0.86
CA ILE A 338 10.76 -0.47 -1.55
C ILE A 338 10.38 0.94 -2.02
N LEU A 339 9.15 1.11 -2.53
CA LEU A 339 8.70 2.40 -3.04
C LEU A 339 8.59 3.46 -1.94
N GLU A 340 8.15 3.09 -0.74
CA GLU A 340 8.11 3.99 0.41
C GLU A 340 9.49 4.56 0.75
N TYR A 341 10.54 3.75 0.62
CA TYR A 341 11.90 4.21 0.81
C TYR A 341 12.37 5.11 -0.35
N VAL A 342 12.14 4.69 -1.60
CA VAL A 342 12.56 5.45 -2.80
C VAL A 342 11.90 6.82 -2.90
N PHE A 343 10.62 6.92 -2.54
CA PHE A 343 9.86 8.17 -2.54
C PHE A 343 9.99 8.95 -1.23
N GLU A 344 10.86 8.51 -0.31
CA GLU A 344 11.07 9.13 0.99
C GLU A 344 9.75 9.37 1.75
N VAL A 345 8.82 8.43 1.63
CA VAL A 345 7.52 8.48 2.30
C VAL A 345 7.73 8.16 3.78
N GLN A 346 7.98 9.24 4.52
CA GLN A 346 8.25 9.19 5.94
C GLN A 346 7.05 8.61 6.68
N GLY A 347 7.32 7.64 7.55
CA GLY A 347 6.28 6.96 8.30
C GLY A 347 5.64 5.77 7.60
N GLY A 348 6.19 5.26 6.49
CA GLY A 348 5.86 3.93 5.96
C GLY A 348 6.72 2.82 6.59
N LEU A 349 6.22 1.58 6.59
CA LEU A 349 6.97 0.41 7.08
C LEU A 349 8.24 0.18 6.27
N GLY A 350 8.17 0.36 4.96
CA GLY A 350 9.32 0.15 4.08
C GLY A 350 10.40 1.18 4.29
N TRP A 351 10.03 2.46 4.38
CA TRP A 351 10.97 3.51 4.76
C TRP A 351 11.65 3.20 6.10
N LEU A 352 10.88 2.74 7.09
CA LEU A 352 11.41 2.40 8.42
C LEU A 352 12.36 1.20 8.39
N ILE A 353 12.04 0.14 7.63
CA ILE A 353 12.91 -1.04 7.44
C ILE A 353 14.23 -0.63 6.79
N PHE A 354 14.17 0.06 5.64
CA PHE A 354 15.39 0.44 4.92
C PHE A 354 16.25 1.42 5.71
N ARG A 355 15.62 2.34 6.44
CA ARG A 355 16.35 3.21 7.37
C ARG A 355 17.02 2.41 8.48
N ALA A 356 16.31 1.47 9.11
CA ALA A 356 16.87 0.61 10.15
C ALA A 356 18.04 -0.23 9.64
N ILE A 357 17.97 -0.73 8.40
CA ILE A 357 19.10 -1.42 7.73
C ILE A 357 20.31 -0.50 7.62
N ASN A 358 20.13 0.75 7.17
CA ASN A 358 21.23 1.71 7.05
C ASN A 358 21.83 2.10 8.41
N LEU A 359 21.00 2.15 9.46
CA LEU A 359 21.42 2.41 10.84
C LEU A 359 21.88 1.15 11.59
N GLN A 360 21.89 -0.01 10.92
CA GLN A 360 22.22 -1.31 11.51
C GLN A 360 21.36 -1.67 12.74
N ASP A 361 20.12 -1.16 12.81
CA ASP A 361 19.17 -1.45 13.88
C ASP A 361 18.44 -2.77 13.62
N THR A 362 19.10 -3.87 13.99
CA THR A 362 18.62 -5.23 13.71
C THR A 362 17.26 -5.53 14.39
N PRO A 363 17.01 -5.18 15.67
CA PRO A 363 15.70 -5.37 16.29
C PRO A 363 14.57 -4.68 15.54
N LEU A 364 14.79 -3.43 15.10
CA LEU A 364 13.79 -2.67 14.37
C LEU A 364 13.52 -3.28 12.98
N VAL A 365 14.55 -3.76 12.28
CA VAL A 365 14.39 -4.47 10.99
C VAL A 365 13.53 -5.73 11.17
N VAL A 366 13.90 -6.59 12.12
CA VAL A 366 13.24 -7.88 12.36
C VAL A 366 11.80 -7.68 12.80
N GLY A 367 11.56 -6.81 13.78
CA GLY A 367 10.20 -6.54 14.26
C GLY A 367 9.30 -5.95 13.16
N SER A 368 9.85 -5.08 12.31
CA SER A 368 9.11 -4.53 11.16
C SER A 368 8.77 -5.58 10.11
N MET A 369 9.70 -6.49 9.80
CA MET A 369 9.47 -7.59 8.86
C MET A 369 8.41 -8.58 9.36
N VAL A 370 8.41 -8.93 10.66
CA VAL A 370 7.36 -9.74 11.28
C VAL A 370 6.00 -9.08 11.05
N ILE A 371 5.90 -7.77 11.29
CA ILE A 371 4.65 -7.03 11.10
C ILE A 371 4.23 -6.94 9.63
N VAL A 372 5.15 -6.76 8.68
CA VAL A 372 4.83 -6.84 7.25
C VAL A 372 4.25 -8.22 6.90
N GLY A 373 4.82 -9.30 7.43
CA GLY A 373 4.30 -10.66 7.24
C GLY A 373 2.89 -10.84 7.81
N VAL A 374 2.65 -10.42 9.06
CA VAL A 374 1.32 -10.44 9.70
C VAL A 374 0.32 -9.62 8.89
N MET A 375 0.68 -8.39 8.52
CA MET A 375 -0.16 -7.49 7.72
C MET A 375 -0.52 -8.11 6.37
N THR A 376 0.45 -8.74 5.69
CA THR A 376 0.24 -9.43 4.41
C THR A 376 -0.78 -10.56 4.56
N LEU A 377 -0.66 -11.39 5.61
CA LEU A 377 -1.57 -12.51 5.86
C LEU A 377 -2.98 -12.03 6.22
N VAL A 378 -3.10 -10.98 7.03
CA VAL A 378 -4.38 -10.36 7.39
C VAL A 378 -5.07 -9.79 6.15
N LEU A 379 -4.35 -9.03 5.33
CA LEU A 379 -4.89 -8.44 4.10
C LEU A 379 -5.33 -9.50 3.09
N ARG A 380 -4.50 -10.54 2.91
CA ARG A 380 -4.83 -11.67 2.05
C ARG A 380 -6.09 -12.39 2.55
N LEU A 381 -6.18 -12.70 3.84
CA LEU A 381 -7.35 -13.34 4.44
C LEU A 381 -8.60 -12.48 4.29
N ALA A 382 -8.49 -11.17 4.51
CA ALA A 382 -9.60 -10.22 4.35
C ALA A 382 -10.15 -10.25 2.91
N LEU A 383 -9.28 -10.29 1.89
CA LEU A 383 -9.70 -10.42 0.50
C LEU A 383 -10.32 -11.77 0.18
N GLU A 384 -9.77 -12.88 0.69
CA GLU A 384 -10.36 -14.21 0.52
C GLU A 384 -11.78 -14.28 1.09
N VAL A 385 -12.00 -13.67 2.27
CA VAL A 385 -13.32 -13.57 2.89
C VAL A 385 -14.25 -12.67 2.07
N ALA A 386 -13.77 -11.52 1.59
CA ALA A 386 -14.55 -10.62 0.75
C ALA A 386 -15.02 -11.31 -0.54
N ILE A 387 -14.14 -12.08 -1.18
CA ILE A 387 -14.46 -12.83 -2.40
C ILE A 387 -15.43 -13.98 -2.09
N ALA A 388 -15.21 -14.73 -1.02
CA ALA A 388 -16.13 -15.79 -0.61
C ALA A 388 -17.51 -15.26 -0.20
N ALA A 389 -17.62 -13.99 0.20
CA ALA A 389 -18.88 -13.30 0.42
C ALA A 389 -19.58 -12.89 -0.89
N LEU A 390 -18.81 -12.47 -1.90
CA LEU A 390 -19.31 -12.08 -3.22
C LEU A 390 -19.70 -13.28 -4.10
N ASP A 391 -18.97 -14.39 -4.03
CA ASP A 391 -19.25 -15.63 -4.78
C ASP A 391 -19.34 -16.86 -3.85
N PRO A 392 -20.57 -17.38 -3.61
CA PRO A 392 -20.77 -18.59 -2.82
C PRO A 392 -20.15 -19.86 -3.44
N ARG A 393 -19.87 -19.90 -4.75
CA ARG A 393 -19.34 -21.10 -5.43
C ARG A 393 -17.91 -21.44 -4.98
N VAL A 394 -17.13 -20.43 -4.61
CA VAL A 394 -15.79 -20.58 -4.01
C VAL A 394 -15.84 -21.41 -2.72
N ARG A 395 -17.00 -21.46 -2.04
CA ARG A 395 -17.20 -22.24 -0.81
C ARG A 395 -17.35 -23.75 -1.08
N LEU A 396 -17.76 -24.15 -2.29
CA LEU A 396 -18.12 -25.52 -2.66
C LEU A 396 -16.93 -26.33 -3.20
N ASN A 397 -16.04 -25.69 -3.98
CA ASN A 397 -14.88 -26.36 -4.60
C ASN A 397 -13.72 -26.69 -3.63
N THR A 398 -13.91 -26.60 -2.32
CA THR A 398 -12.92 -27.06 -1.31
C THR A 398 -13.28 -28.42 -0.69
N GLY A 399 -14.31 -29.08 -1.23
CA GLY A 399 -14.68 -30.47 -0.94
C GLY A 399 -14.12 -31.50 -1.93
N GLU A 400 -13.66 -31.06 -3.11
CA GLU A 400 -12.98 -31.92 -4.07
C GLU A 400 -11.50 -31.53 -4.08
N ALA A 401 -10.68 -32.35 -3.43
CA ALA A 401 -9.26 -32.39 -3.77
C ALA A 401 -9.14 -32.89 -5.22
N PRO A 402 -8.17 -32.41 -6.03
CA PRO A 402 -7.71 -33.19 -7.17
C PRO A 402 -7.15 -34.53 -6.72
#